data_AF-A0A1A9W2N9-F1
#
_entry.id   AF-A0A1A9W2N9-F1
#
_cell.length_a   1.000
_cell.length_b   1.000
_cell.length_c   1.000
_cell.angle_alpha   90.00
_cell.angle_beta   90.00
_cell.angle_gamma   90.00
#
_symmetry.space_group_name_H-M   'P 1'
#
loop_
_entity.id
_entity.type
_entity.pdbx_description
1 polymer ?
#
loop_
_entity_poly.entity_id
_entity_poly.type
_entity_poly.pdbx_seq_one_letter_code
_entity_poly.pdbx_strand_id
1 'polypeptide(L)'
;MLFSRMKMVSGSKIWQMERSCMCCQESGEREAAVSLFCPKAKHGERKFKKVLTKAPLECMCRPCTSIEESGIVPQEIAGYSDEGPLNNHFRRIALQ
;
A
#
# COMPACT_ATOMS: atom_id res chain seq x y z
N MET A 1 4.55 6.23 2.68
CA MET A 1 4.66 7.72 2.82
C MET A 1 3.74 8.34 1.81
N LEU A 2 2.92 9.31 2.22
CA LEU A 2 2.05 10.06 1.32
C LEU A 2 2.82 11.28 0.82
N PHE A 3 2.99 11.42 -0.49
CA PHE A 3 3.57 12.63 -1.08
C PHE A 3 2.46 13.43 -1.74
N SER A 4 2.41 14.73 -1.44
CA SER A 4 1.47 15.66 -2.05
C SER A 4 2.25 16.64 -2.91
N ARG A 5 1.91 16.73 -4.20
CA ARG A 5 2.53 17.69 -5.14
C ARG A 5 1.46 18.63 -5.69
N MET A 6 1.71 19.93 -5.60
CA MET A 6 0.92 20.95 -6.31
C MET A 6 1.36 20.98 -7.77
N LYS A 7 0.40 20.79 -8.68
CA LYS A 7 0.61 20.88 -10.13
C LYS A 7 -0.19 22.05 -10.68
N MET A 8 0.48 22.98 -11.33
CA MET A 8 -0.18 24.05 -12.08
C MET A 8 -0.79 23.44 -13.34
N VAL A 9 -2.12 23.47 -13.44
CA VAL A 9 -2.83 23.21 -14.70
C VAL A 9 -2.94 24.55 -15.43
N SER A 10 -2.40 24.61 -16.66
CA SER A 10 -2.40 25.85 -17.46
C SER A 10 -3.83 26.31 -17.71
N GLY A 11 -4.17 27.53 -17.25
CA GLY A 11 -5.43 28.21 -17.56
C GLY A 11 -6.52 28.26 -16.48
N SER A 12 -6.37 27.57 -15.35
CA SER A 12 -7.33 27.60 -14.23
C SER A 12 -6.69 28.18 -12.95
N LYS A 13 -7.41 29.06 -12.23
CA LYS A 13 -6.99 29.65 -10.93
C LYS A 13 -6.91 28.62 -9.77
N ILE A 14 -6.98 27.33 -10.08
CA ILE A 14 -7.19 26.25 -9.12
C ILE A 14 -5.99 25.31 -9.21
N TRP A 15 -5.24 25.22 -8.12
CA TRP A 15 -4.19 24.23 -7.95
C TRP A 15 -4.84 22.85 -7.77
N GLN A 16 -4.46 21.87 -8.59
CA GLN A 16 -4.82 20.48 -8.32
C GLN A 16 -3.73 19.82 -7.47
N MET A 17 -4.14 19.17 -6.39
CA MET A 17 -3.25 18.46 -5.48
C MET A 17 -3.20 16.98 -5.88
N GLU A 18 -2.10 16.57 -6.49
CA GLU A 18 -1.83 15.16 -6.76
C GLU A 18 -1.33 14.48 -5.48
N ARG A 19 -1.93 13.34 -5.13
CA ARG A 19 -1.51 12.50 -4.01
C ARG A 19 -0.90 11.22 -4.53
N SER A 20 0.24 10.84 -3.98
CA SER A 20 0.83 9.53 -4.23
C SER A 20 1.08 8.80 -2.92
N CYS A 21 0.82 7.50 -2.92
CA CYS A 21 1.15 6.61 -1.82
C CYS A 21 2.19 5.60 -2.30
N MET A 22 3.21 5.41 -1.49
CA MET A 22 4.26 4.41 -1.72
C MET A 22 4.13 3.30 -0.68
N CYS A 23 4.01 2.06 -1.15
CA CYS A 23 3.88 0.82 -0.37
C CYS A 23 5.22 0.08 -0.36
N CYS A 24 5.59 -0.51 0.79
CA CYS A 24 6.72 -1.44 0.87
C CYS A 24 6.30 -2.74 0.19
N GLN A 25 6.99 -3.11 -0.88
CA GLN A 25 6.69 -4.29 -1.67
C GLN A 25 7.96 -5.12 -1.86
N GLU A 26 7.84 -6.43 -1.70
CA GLU A 26 8.92 -7.38 -1.94
C GLU A 26 9.38 -7.29 -3.40
N SER A 27 10.69 -7.35 -3.60
CA SER A 27 11.32 -7.43 -4.90
C SER A 27 12.22 -8.66 -4.95
N GLY A 28 11.81 -9.61 -5.78
CA GLY A 28 12.46 -10.90 -5.92
C GLY A 28 12.24 -11.83 -4.73
N GLU A 29 12.43 -13.11 -4.99
CA GLU A 29 12.33 -14.17 -4.00
C GLU A 29 13.53 -15.10 -4.08
N ARG A 30 13.91 -15.66 -2.93
CA ARG A 30 14.85 -16.77 -2.86
C ARG A 30 14.18 -17.99 -2.26
N GLU A 31 14.44 -19.14 -2.85
CA GLU A 31 14.03 -20.42 -2.30
C GLU A 31 15.19 -21.07 -1.53
N ALA A 32 14.87 -21.69 -0.40
CA ALA A 32 15.82 -22.47 0.38
C ALA A 32 15.16 -23.76 0.86
N ALA A 33 15.92 -24.84 0.89
CA ALA A 33 15.48 -26.10 1.47
C ALA A 33 16.12 -26.29 2.84
N VAL A 34 15.30 -26.29 3.89
CA VAL A 34 15.76 -26.42 5.28
C VAL A 34 15.34 -27.78 5.81
N SER A 35 16.23 -28.47 6.52
CA SER A 35 15.91 -29.71 7.21
C SER A 35 15.54 -29.42 8.65
N LEU A 36 14.27 -29.65 9.01
CA LEU A 36 13.77 -29.48 10.38
C LEU A 36 13.91 -30.80 11.15
N PHE A 37 14.37 -30.72 12.40
CA PHE A 37 14.40 -31.85 13.31
C PHE A 37 13.13 -31.89 14.16
N CYS A 38 12.42 -33.02 14.11
CA CYS A 38 11.22 -33.29 14.87
C CYS A 38 11.53 -34.30 16.00
N PRO A 39 11.79 -33.84 17.24
CA PRO A 39 12.22 -34.71 18.35
C PRO A 39 11.16 -35.74 18.77
N LYS A 40 9.88 -35.44 18.52
CA LYS A 40 8.72 -36.27 18.88
C LYS A 40 8.06 -36.94 17.66
N ALA A 41 8.82 -37.20 16.61
CA ALA A 41 8.29 -37.92 15.44
C ALA A 41 7.74 -39.29 15.84
N LYS A 42 6.57 -39.66 15.31
CA LYS A 42 5.92 -40.96 15.59
C LYS A 42 6.79 -42.12 15.12
N HIS A 43 6.59 -43.30 15.71
CA HIS A 43 7.31 -44.51 15.30
C HIS A 43 7.05 -44.79 13.80
N GLY A 44 8.11 -44.91 13.01
CA GLY A 44 8.05 -45.07 11.55
C GLY A 44 8.12 -43.77 10.75
N GLU A 45 8.01 -42.59 11.37
CA GLU A 45 8.22 -41.30 10.69
C GLU A 45 9.71 -40.89 10.68
N ARG A 46 10.10 -40.13 9.65
CA ARG A 46 11.42 -39.50 9.59
C ARG A 46 11.52 -38.38 10.62
N LYS A 47 12.56 -38.45 11.48
CA LYS A 47 12.89 -37.40 12.45
C LYS A 47 13.36 -36.10 11.81
N PHE A 48 13.88 -36.14 10.58
CA PHE A 48 14.25 -34.97 9.80
C PHE A 48 13.29 -34.78 8.64
N LYS A 49 12.69 -33.58 8.54
CA LYS A 49 11.73 -33.21 7.49
C LYS A 49 12.32 -32.06 6.67
N LYS A 50 12.49 -32.27 5.36
CA LYS A 50 12.94 -31.24 4.43
C LYS A 50 11.75 -30.36 4.04
N VAL A 51 11.86 -29.06 4.30
CA VAL A 51 10.83 -28.07 3.97
C VAL A 51 11.43 -27.07 2.99
N LEU A 52 10.68 -26.77 1.93
CA LEU A 52 11.00 -25.70 0.99
C LEU A 52 10.38 -24.41 1.51
N THR A 53 11.20 -23.37 1.65
CA THR A 53 10.80 -22.06 2.16
C THR A 53 11.20 -20.99 1.15
N LYS A 54 10.33 -19.99 0.94
CA LYS A 54 10.65 -18.80 0.16
C LYS A 54 10.80 -17.60 1.07
N ALA A 55 11.76 -16.73 0.77
CA ALA A 55 11.95 -15.46 1.47
C ALA A 55 12.24 -14.34 0.47
N PRO A 56 11.77 -13.12 0.72
CA PRO A 56 12.08 -11.99 -0.15
C PRO A 56 13.59 -11.67 -0.13
N LEU A 57 14.11 -11.23 -1.28
CA LEU A 57 15.51 -10.82 -1.40
C LEU A 57 15.71 -9.39 -0.88
N GLU A 58 14.81 -8.51 -1.28
CA GLU A 58 14.82 -7.09 -0.95
C GLU A 58 13.38 -6.59 -0.89
N CYS A 59 13.18 -5.43 -0.27
CA CYS A 59 11.91 -4.70 -0.30
C CYS A 59 12.14 -3.30 -0.87
N MET A 60 11.24 -2.85 -1.74
CA MET A 60 11.27 -1.53 -2.35
C MET A 60 9.96 -0.78 -2.13
N CYS A 61 10.05 0.55 -2.04
CA CYS A 61 8.87 1.40 -2.06
C CYS A 61 8.36 1.53 -3.50
N ARG A 62 7.15 1.04 -3.76
CA ARG A 62 6.48 1.13 -5.07
C ARG A 62 5.13 1.86 -4.95
N PRO A 63 4.65 2.51 -6.02
CA PRO A 63 3.31 3.09 -6.00
C PRO A 63 2.28 2.00 -5.68
N CYS A 64 1.41 2.26 -4.72
CA CYS A 64 0.39 1.30 -4.36
C CYS A 64 -0.58 1.12 -5.55
N THR A 65 -0.81 -0.11 -5.99
CA THR A 65 -1.65 -0.42 -7.18
C THR A 65 -3.14 -0.58 -6.85
N SER A 66 -3.48 -0.72 -5.56
CA SER A 66 -4.85 -0.81 -5.08
C SER A 66 -4.95 0.06 -3.83
N ILE A 67 -5.40 1.29 -4.02
CA ILE A 67 -5.91 2.12 -2.94
C ILE A 67 -7.37 2.34 -3.26
N GLU A 68 -8.29 1.97 -2.37
CA GLU A 68 -9.71 2.29 -2.54
C GLU A 68 -9.87 3.81 -2.42
N GLU A 69 -9.89 4.51 -3.55
CA GLU A 69 -9.97 5.98 -3.60
C GLU A 69 -11.20 6.52 -2.85
N SER A 70 -12.29 5.76 -2.80
CA SER A 70 -13.52 6.09 -2.07
C SER A 70 -13.34 6.14 -0.54
N GLY A 71 -12.32 5.46 0.01
CA GLY A 71 -12.01 5.48 1.45
C GLY A 71 -10.99 6.54 1.86
N ILE A 72 -10.38 7.24 0.89
CA ILE A 72 -9.32 8.21 1.16
C ILE A 72 -9.95 9.58 1.40
N VAL A 73 -10.12 9.97 2.66
CA VAL A 73 -10.54 11.33 3.01
C VAL A 73 -9.31 12.26 3.06
N PRO A 74 -9.27 13.32 2.24
CA PRO A 74 -8.35 14.45 2.40
C PRO A 74 -8.19 14.91 3.85
N GLN A 75 -6.95 14.99 4.38
CA GLN A 75 -6.75 15.48 5.75
C GLN A 75 -7.11 16.97 5.90
N GLU A 76 -7.03 17.73 4.81
CA GLU A 76 -7.51 19.12 4.73
C GLU A 76 -9.05 19.25 4.76
N ILE A 77 -9.78 18.15 4.56
CA ILE A 77 -11.25 18.09 4.69
C ILE A 77 -11.65 17.31 5.94
N ALA A 78 -10.77 16.46 6.48
CA ALA A 78 -10.97 15.71 7.72
C ALA A 78 -11.03 16.67 8.93
N GLY A 79 -12.23 17.18 9.21
CA GLY A 79 -12.49 18.17 10.26
C GLY A 79 -13.44 19.28 9.84
N TYR A 80 -13.68 19.47 8.54
CA TYR A 80 -14.76 20.32 8.07
C TYR A 80 -16.07 19.51 8.11
N SER A 81 -16.94 19.84 9.06
CA SER A 81 -18.31 19.33 9.10
C SER A 81 -19.05 19.71 7.79
N ASP A 82 -19.98 18.86 7.37
CA ASP A 82 -20.67 18.86 6.05
C ASP A 82 -21.36 20.19 5.65
N GLU A 83 -21.49 21.14 6.59
CA GLU A 83 -22.21 22.42 6.49
C GLU A 83 -21.30 23.63 6.19
N GLY A 84 -20.10 23.42 5.64
CA GLY A 84 -19.16 24.50 5.30
C GLY A 84 -19.28 25.00 3.84
N PRO A 85 -19.17 26.32 3.56
CA PRO A 85 -19.31 26.89 2.21
C PRO A 85 -18.27 26.40 1.18
N LEU A 86 -17.25 25.65 1.62
CA LEU A 86 -16.20 25.10 0.77
C LEU A 86 -16.51 23.68 0.25
N ASN A 87 -17.56 23.01 0.73
CA ASN A 87 -17.91 21.62 0.38
C ASN A 87 -18.23 21.46 -1.12
N ASN A 88 -18.91 22.45 -1.71
CA ASN A 88 -19.29 22.44 -3.12
C ASN A 88 -18.11 22.57 -4.10
N HIS A 89 -16.92 22.98 -3.63
CA HIS A 89 -15.76 23.18 -4.48
C HIS A 89 -14.94 21.89 -4.69
N PHE A 90 -14.95 20.97 -3.73
CA PHE A 90 -14.18 19.72 -3.77
C PHE A 90 -14.98 18.51 -4.29
N ARG A 91 -16.29 18.44 -4.03
CA ARG A 91 -17.15 17.31 -4.47
C ARG A 91 -17.32 17.18 -5.99
N ARG A 92 -17.10 18.25 -6.77
CA ARG A 92 -17.25 18.22 -8.24
C ARG A 92 -16.15 17.48 -8.99
N ILE A 93 -15.00 17.20 -8.36
CA ILE A 93 -13.86 16.55 -9.02
C ILE A 93 -13.95 15.02 -8.91
N ALA A 94 -14.73 14.48 -7.96
CA ALA A 94 -14.85 13.04 -7.70
C ALA A 94 -15.95 12.32 -8.51
N LEU A 95 -16.66 13.01 -9.42
CA LEU A 95 -17.76 12.45 -10.22
C LEU A 95 -17.57 12.62 -11.73
N GLN A 96 -16.33 12.66 -12.22
CA GLN A 96 -16.05 12.66 -13.66
C GLN A 96 -14.92 11.72 -14.02
#